data_AF-A0A9W4X3W7-F1
#
_entry.id   AF-A0A9W4X3W7-F1
#
_cell.length_a   1.000
_cell.length_b   1.000
_cell.length_c   1.000
_cell.angle_alpha   90.00
_cell.angle_beta   90.00
_cell.angle_gamma   90.00
#
_symmetry.space_group_name_H-M   'P 1'
#
loop_
_entity.id
_entity.type
_entity.pdbx_description
1 polymer ?
#
loop_
_entity_poly.entity_id
_entity_poly.type
_entity_poly.pdbx_seq_one_letter_code
_entity_poly.pdbx_strand_id
1 'polypeptide(L)' 'PKSFDIGQKVLYYDAAKMNQFSGKLKPKWKGPYRIHEVLINGSYKIREIDR' A
#
# COMPACT_ATOMS: atom_id res chain seq x y z
N PRO A 1 5.33 2.83 15.85
CA PRO A 1 5.16 2.24 14.48
C PRO A 1 3.83 1.50 14.41
N LYS A 2 3.08 1.63 13.31
CA LYS A 2 1.83 0.89 13.14
C LYS A 2 2.15 -0.42 12.41
N SER A 3 1.91 -1.55 13.07
CA SER A 3 2.06 -2.87 12.48
C SER A 3 0.76 -3.30 11.84
N PHE A 4 0.85 -4.06 10.74
CA PHE A 4 -0.31 -4.67 10.09
C PHE A 4 -0.26 -6.18 10.24
N ASP A 5 -1.45 -6.78 10.34
CA ASP A 5 -1.63 -8.22 10.44
C ASP A 5 -2.11 -8.82 9.12
N ILE A 6 -1.85 -10.11 8.92
CA ILE A 6 -2.31 -10.87 7.75
C ILE A 6 -3.84 -10.77 7.66
N GLY A 7 -4.34 -10.44 6.46
CA GLY A 7 -5.77 -10.29 6.18
C GLY A 7 -6.33 -8.87 6.34
N GLN A 8 -5.57 -7.94 6.94
CA GLN A 8 -6.00 -6.54 7.05
C GLN A 8 -6.06 -5.85 5.68
N LYS A 9 -7.05 -4.97 5.51
CA LYS A 9 -7.18 -4.11 4.32
C LYS A 9 -6.30 -2.88 4.46
N VAL A 10 -5.49 -2.61 3.44
CA VAL A 10 -4.55 -1.49 3.41
C VAL A 10 -4.56 -0.79 2.07
N LEU A 11 -4.12 0.46 2.06
CA LEU A 11 -3.82 1.22 0.85
C LEU A 11 -2.30 1.27 0.63
N TYR A 12 -1.87 1.18 -0.62
CA TYR A 12 -0.46 1.29 -0.99
C TYR A 12 -0.14 2.73 -1.39
N TYR A 13 0.88 3.32 -0.77
CA TYR A 13 1.34 4.66 -1.12
C TYR A 13 2.30 4.62 -2.32
N ASP A 14 1.93 5.30 -3.40
CA ASP A 14 2.78 5.45 -4.58
C ASP A 14 3.70 6.67 -4.43
N ALA A 15 4.87 6.45 -3.82
CA ALA A 15 5.85 7.49 -3.56
C ALA A 15 6.36 8.18 -4.83
N ALA A 16 6.37 7.48 -5.98
CA ALA A 16 6.79 8.06 -7.25
C ALA A 16 5.89 9.24 -7.69
N LYS A 17 4.62 9.23 -7.28
CA LYS A 17 3.65 10.31 -7.58
C LYS A 17 3.75 11.51 -6.63
N MET A 18 4.54 11.42 -5.55
CA MET A 18 4.64 12.51 -4.58
C MET A 18 5.39 13.72 -5.14
N ASN A 19 6.49 13.47 -5.86
CA ASN A 19 7.42 14.50 -6.32
C ASN A 19 7.15 14.95 -7.77
N GLN A 20 6.14 14.39 -8.42
CA GLN A 20 5.75 14.78 -9.77
C GLN A 20 4.76 15.95 -9.73
N PHE A 21 5.21 17.11 -10.20
CA PHE A 21 4.38 18.34 -10.22
C PHE A 21 3.16 18.22 -11.13
N SER A 22 3.23 17.40 -12.18
CA SER A 22 2.12 17.08 -13.09
C SER A 22 1.03 16.19 -12.46
N GLY A 23 1.26 15.70 -11.24
CA GLY A 23 0.37 14.80 -10.51
C GLY A 23 -0.38 15.44 -9.34
N LYS A 24 -0.37 16.76 -9.19
CA LYS A 24 -0.90 17.48 -8.00
C LYS A 24 -2.32 17.11 -7.56
N LEU A 25 -3.16 16.58 -8.44
CA LEU A 25 -4.53 16.13 -8.14
C LEU A 25 -4.77 14.63 -8.36
N LYS A 26 -3.74 13.86 -8.72
CA LYS A 26 -3.89 12.41 -8.92
C LYS A 26 -3.84 11.69 -7.56
N PRO A 27 -4.59 10.59 -7.38
CA PRO A 27 -4.54 9.81 -6.16
C PRO A 27 -3.13 9.25 -5.95
N LYS A 28 -2.59 9.48 -4.75
CA LYS A 28 -1.30 8.95 -4.30
C LYS A 28 -1.42 7.55 -3.69
N TRP A 29 -2.61 7.18 -3.25
CA TRP A 29 -2.91 5.88 -2.68
C TRP A 29 -3.56 4.97 -3.72
N LYS A 30 -3.18 3.70 -3.72
CA LYS A 30 -3.71 2.64 -4.58
C LYS A 30 -4.37 1.55 -3.74
N GLY A 31 -5.27 0.79 -4.38
CA GLY A 31 -5.94 -0.34 -3.75
C GLY A 31 -7.29 0.05 -3.15
N PRO A 32 -8.03 -0.96 -2.71
CA PRO A 32 -7.67 -1.68 -1.48
C PRO A 32 -6.92 -3.00 -1.73
N TYR A 33 -5.93 -3.27 -0.89
CA TYR A 33 -5.18 -4.53 -0.87
C TYR A 33 -5.36 -5.26 0.46
N ARG A 34 -5.04 -6.55 0.48
CA ARG A 34 -4.93 -7.35 1.71
C ARG A 34 -3.47 -7.69 2.00
N ILE A 35 -3.08 -7.59 3.27
CA ILE A 35 -1.81 -8.14 3.74
C ILE A 35 -1.86 -9.66 3.56
N HIS A 36 -0.92 -10.19 2.80
CA HIS A 36 -0.77 -11.62 2.57
C HIS A 36 0.28 -12.23 3.50
N GLU A 37 1.38 -11.51 3.72
CA GLU A 37 2.52 -11.98 4.52
C GLU A 37 3.18 -10.80 5.22
N VAL A 38 3.59 -11.00 6.47
CA VAL A 38 4.43 -10.07 7.24
C VAL A 38 5.87 -10.52 7.11
N LEU A 39 6.73 -9.66 6.57
CA LEU A 39 8.17 -9.90 6.41
C LEU A 39 8.95 -9.17 7.52
N ILE A 40 10.27 -9.30 7.49
CA ILE A 40 11.17 -8.60 8.42
C ILE A 40 11.16 -7.09 8.19
N ASN A 41 11.53 -6.34 9.24
CA ASN A 41 11.77 -4.89 9.21
C ASN A 41 10.59 -4.05 8.68
N GLY A 42 9.35 -4.46 8.97
CA GLY A 42 8.15 -3.71 8.58
C GLY A 42 7.80 -3.79 7.10
N SER A 43 8.34 -4.80 6.40
CA SER A 43 7.96 -5.11 5.02
C SER A 43 6.75 -6.04 4.99
N TYR A 44 5.89 -5.90 3.98
CA TYR A 44 4.67 -6.69 3.84
C TYR A 44 4.47 -7.09 2.38
N LYS A 45 4.03 -8.33 2.13
CA LYS A 45 3.47 -8.69 0.82
C LYS A 45 1.98 -8.39 0.81
N ILE A 46 1.51 -7.75 -0.25
CA ILE A 46 0.11 -7.40 -0.45
C ILE A 46 -0.45 -8.13 -1.66
N ARG A 47 -1.75 -8.44 -1.62
CA ARG A 47 -2.51 -9.03 -2.73
C ARG A 47 -3.79 -8.25 -2.99
N GLU A 48 -4.27 -8.30 -4.23
CA GLU A 48 -5.59 -7.77 -4.60
C GLU A 48 -6.71 -8.54 -3.87
N ILE A 49 -7.81 -7.85 -3.61
CA ILE A 49 -8.93 -8.42 -2.85
C ILE A 49 -9.82 -9.32 -3.72
N ASP A 50 -9.93 -9.00 -5.01
CA ASP A 50 -10.90 -9.59 -5.95
C ASP A 50 -10.30 -10.66 -6.86
N ARG A 51 -9.22 -11.34 -6.45
CA ARG A 51 -8.54 -12.36 -7.25
C ARG A 51 -8.55 -13.74 -6.61
#